data_AF-A0A9X0BFT5-F1
#
_entry.id   AF-A0A9X0BFT5-F1
#
_cell.length_a   1.000
_cell.length_b   1.000
_cell.length_c   1.000
_cell.angle_alpha   90.00
_cell.angle_beta   90.00
_cell.angle_gamma   90.00
#
_symmetry.space_group_name_H-M   'P 1'
#
loop_
_entity.id
_entity.type
_entity.pdbx_description
1 polymer ?
#
loop_
_entity_poly.entity_id
_entity_poly.type
_entity_poly.pdbx_seq_one_letter_code
_entity_poly.pdbx_strand_id
1 'polypeptide(L)'
;MDGSKSYDKAYDNAMQRIDSQNTYQKNLAREVLLWIICARRPLTIAELLHALVVDFGDSDLDEENIPDLDFILFLCAGLVVVTGDRTAIRLVYYTTQEYFERTSSRWFPDVNKTMAATCLTYLSFEAFQSGICLTDSEFEARLDNYPFYCYAAKNWAHHVSGDTATQDLAMNFLRSPPKVQGSVQAIFAIKAPSNKGDYCRQTPEGFTGLHLAAYLGLADIVRYLINTSDPPLQTTASDRSPLGWAAYAGHASVVDIFLGSGYHPYEVDANGRTPMSLAACKGQASVIVLLISYQVDPSDHDVDGQSPLLQAADQGHEEATRVL
;
A
#
# COMPACT_ATOMS: atom_id res chain seq x y z
N MET A 1 -18.93 20.61 33.79
CA MET A 1 -19.41 19.36 33.17
C MET A 1 -18.66 19.22 31.87
N ASP A 2 -17.89 18.14 31.74
CA ASP A 2 -16.92 17.94 30.67
C ASP A 2 -17.64 17.65 29.35
N GLY A 3 -17.54 18.57 28.38
CA GLY A 3 -18.23 18.50 27.09
C GLY A 3 -17.90 17.22 26.31
N SER A 4 -16.71 16.65 26.53
CA SER A 4 -16.28 15.39 25.90
C SER A 4 -17.23 14.22 26.21
N LYS A 5 -17.70 14.09 27.47
CA LYS A 5 -18.58 12.97 27.86
C LYS A 5 -19.99 13.05 27.27
N SER A 6 -20.44 14.26 26.91
CA SER A 6 -21.76 14.46 26.31
C SER A 6 -21.80 14.04 24.84
N TYR A 7 -20.70 14.23 24.10
CA TYR A 7 -20.60 13.81 22.70
C TYR A 7 -20.41 12.29 22.58
N ASP A 8 -19.62 11.67 23.45
CA ASP A 8 -19.43 10.21 23.48
C ASP A 8 -20.76 9.45 23.55
N LYS A 9 -21.68 9.90 24.43
CA LYS A 9 -23.02 9.30 24.55
C LYS A 9 -23.85 9.44 23.27
N ALA A 10 -23.72 10.56 22.55
CA ALA A 10 -24.43 10.74 21.28
C ALA A 10 -23.88 9.81 20.19
N TYR A 11 -22.56 9.59 20.16
CA TYR A 11 -21.93 8.65 19.24
C TYR A 11 -22.23 7.19 19.58
N ASP A 12 -22.21 6.81 20.87
CA ASP A 12 -22.68 5.49 21.32
C ASP A 12 -24.12 5.24 20.89
N ASN A 13 -25.02 6.23 21.07
CA ASN A 13 -26.41 6.11 20.62
C ASN A 13 -26.52 5.99 19.09
N ALA A 14 -25.64 6.65 18.32
CA ALA A 14 -25.59 6.49 16.87
C ALA A 14 -25.15 5.08 16.46
N MET A 15 -24.10 4.54 17.11
CA MET A 15 -23.65 3.17 16.89
C MET A 15 -24.70 2.14 17.31
N GLN A 16 -25.45 2.38 18.39
CA GLN A 16 -26.58 1.53 18.78
C GLN A 16 -27.70 1.53 17.74
N ARG A 17 -28.00 2.70 17.14
CA ARG A 17 -28.95 2.78 16.03
C ARG A 17 -28.48 1.97 14.83
N ILE A 18 -27.18 2.02 14.50
CA ILE A 18 -26.57 1.16 13.47
C ILE A 18 -26.73 -0.32 13.84
N ASP A 19 -26.42 -0.69 15.09
CA ASP A 19 -26.48 -2.08 15.55
C ASP A 19 -27.89 -2.65 15.66
N SER A 20 -28.91 -1.80 15.69
CA SER A 20 -30.33 -2.19 15.70
C SER A 20 -30.91 -2.46 14.32
N GLN A 21 -30.17 -2.15 13.24
CA GLN A 21 -30.58 -2.45 11.87
C GLN A 21 -30.49 -3.96 11.59
N ASN A 22 -31.03 -4.41 10.45
CA ASN A 22 -30.88 -5.81 10.06
C ASN A 22 -29.40 -6.16 9.78
N THR A 23 -29.06 -7.45 9.75
CA THR A 23 -27.68 -7.92 9.64
C THR A 23 -26.91 -7.31 8.46
N TYR A 24 -27.52 -7.30 7.27
CA TYR A 24 -26.89 -6.73 6.07
C TYR A 24 -26.62 -5.23 6.24
N GLN A 25 -27.65 -4.47 6.62
CA GLN A 25 -27.58 -3.03 6.81
C GLN A 25 -26.55 -2.62 7.87
N LYS A 26 -26.55 -3.33 9.00
CA LYS A 26 -25.60 -3.13 10.09
C LYS A 26 -24.16 -3.36 9.62
N ASN A 27 -23.91 -4.45 8.90
CA ASN A 27 -22.58 -4.80 8.42
C ASN A 27 -22.09 -3.75 7.41
N LEU A 28 -22.92 -3.39 6.43
CA LEU A 28 -22.59 -2.38 5.43
C LEU A 28 -22.29 -1.01 6.08
N ALA A 29 -23.10 -0.56 7.04
CA ALA A 29 -22.85 0.69 7.76
C ALA A 29 -21.52 0.68 8.52
N ARG A 30 -21.17 -0.46 9.13
CA ARG A 30 -19.90 -0.62 9.85
C ARG A 30 -18.72 -0.62 8.90
N GLU A 31 -18.82 -1.24 7.73
CA GLU A 31 -17.77 -1.22 6.71
C GLU A 31 -17.55 0.18 6.13
N VAL A 32 -18.63 0.94 5.89
CA VAL A 32 -18.53 2.34 5.48
C VAL A 32 -17.74 3.16 6.49
N LEU A 33 -18.08 3.04 7.78
CA LEU A 33 -17.36 3.74 8.85
C LEU A 33 -15.91 3.28 8.93
N LEU A 34 -15.66 1.97 8.85
CA LEU A 34 -14.32 1.38 8.87
C LEU A 34 -13.44 2.01 7.78
N TRP A 35 -13.92 2.08 6.53
CA TRP A 35 -13.16 2.66 5.43
C TRP A 35 -12.95 4.17 5.56
N ILE A 36 -13.95 4.91 6.04
CA ILE A 36 -13.80 6.37 6.27
C ILE A 36 -12.75 6.66 7.35
N ILE A 37 -12.70 5.84 8.41
CA ILE A 37 -11.87 6.08 9.59
C ILE A 37 -10.44 5.56 9.39
N CYS A 38 -10.30 4.38 8.77
CA CYS A 38 -9.06 3.62 8.79
C CYS A 38 -8.30 3.65 7.47
N ALA A 39 -8.88 4.20 6.40
CA ALA A 39 -8.17 4.39 5.15
C ALA A 39 -6.97 5.33 5.32
N ARG A 40 -5.87 5.02 4.62
CA ARG A 40 -4.60 5.76 4.68
C ARG A 40 -4.71 7.16 4.09
N ARG A 41 -5.75 7.39 3.29
CA ARG A 41 -6.20 8.70 2.82
C ARG A 41 -7.72 8.66 2.65
N PRO A 42 -8.39 9.81 2.61
CA PRO A 42 -9.79 9.86 2.20
C PRO A 42 -9.99 9.15 0.86
N LEU A 43 -10.97 8.25 0.81
CA LEU A 43 -11.41 7.60 -0.41
C LEU A 43 -12.38 8.51 -1.16
N THR A 44 -12.34 8.45 -2.49
CA THR A 44 -13.43 8.98 -3.30
C THR A 44 -14.70 8.15 -3.07
N ILE A 45 -15.87 8.70 -3.45
CA ILE A 45 -17.13 7.94 -3.37
C ILE A 45 -17.01 6.65 -4.18
N ALA A 46 -16.49 6.70 -5.41
CA ALA A 46 -16.35 5.53 -6.26
C ALA A 46 -15.38 4.47 -5.69
N GLU A 47 -14.26 4.91 -5.12
CA GLU A 47 -13.32 4.02 -4.42
C GLU A 47 -13.97 3.31 -3.23
N LEU A 48 -14.71 4.05 -2.41
CA LEU A 48 -15.42 3.49 -1.27
C LEU A 48 -16.48 2.48 -1.72
N LEU A 49 -17.29 2.83 -2.72
CA LEU A 49 -18.34 1.94 -3.24
C LEU A 49 -17.77 0.62 -3.77
N HIS A 50 -16.66 0.66 -4.51
CA HIS A 50 -15.99 -0.55 -4.96
C HIS A 50 -15.44 -1.37 -3.79
N ALA A 51 -14.87 -0.73 -2.77
CA ALA A 51 -14.36 -1.43 -1.60
C ALA A 51 -15.46 -2.15 -0.79
N LEU A 52 -16.70 -1.64 -0.81
CA LEU A 52 -17.84 -2.21 -0.08
C LEU A 52 -18.49 -3.42 -0.77
N VAL A 53 -18.17 -3.69 -2.03
CA VAL A 53 -18.72 -4.84 -2.78
C VAL A 53 -17.67 -5.94 -3.01
N VAL A 54 -16.53 -5.87 -2.33
CA VAL A 54 -15.53 -6.94 -2.39
C VAL A 54 -15.74 -7.91 -1.24
N ASP A 55 -16.18 -9.10 -1.57
CA ASP A 55 -16.27 -10.21 -0.63
C ASP A 55 -15.03 -11.13 -0.72
N PHE A 56 -14.75 -11.83 0.36
CA PHE A 56 -13.60 -12.74 0.42
C PHE A 56 -13.75 -13.88 -0.61
N GLY A 57 -12.80 -13.95 -1.53
CA GLY A 57 -12.72 -15.01 -2.55
C GLY A 57 -13.33 -14.63 -3.89
N ASP A 58 -13.82 -13.41 -4.05
CA ASP A 58 -14.32 -12.92 -5.34
C ASP A 58 -13.24 -12.97 -6.43
N SER A 59 -13.66 -13.40 -7.62
CA SER A 59 -12.81 -13.42 -8.82
C SER A 59 -12.98 -12.17 -9.68
N ASP A 60 -14.08 -11.43 -9.51
CA ASP A 60 -14.38 -10.19 -10.23
C ASP A 60 -15.30 -9.30 -9.38
N LEU A 61 -15.49 -8.06 -9.83
CA LEU A 61 -16.35 -7.10 -9.16
C LEU A 61 -17.84 -7.37 -9.47
N ASP A 62 -18.66 -7.42 -8.43
CA ASP A 62 -20.12 -7.47 -8.58
C ASP A 62 -20.71 -6.05 -8.71
N GLU A 63 -20.73 -5.53 -9.94
CA GLU A 63 -21.26 -4.21 -10.25
C GLU A 63 -22.77 -4.07 -9.97
N GLU A 64 -23.52 -5.18 -9.98
CA GLU A 64 -24.98 -5.16 -9.76
C GLU A 64 -25.33 -4.93 -8.28
N ASN A 65 -24.40 -5.20 -7.38
CA ASN A 65 -24.58 -5.08 -5.93
C ASN A 65 -23.98 -3.80 -5.33
N ILE A 66 -23.53 -2.85 -6.17
CA ILE A 66 -23.02 -1.56 -5.69
C ILE A 66 -24.13 -0.78 -4.96
N PRO A 67 -23.96 -0.48 -3.65
CA PRO A 67 -24.98 0.19 -2.87
C PRO A 67 -25.15 1.65 -3.31
N ASP A 68 -26.40 2.12 -3.31
CA ASP A 68 -26.73 3.51 -3.57
C ASP A 68 -26.16 4.45 -2.49
N LEU A 69 -25.69 5.62 -2.90
CA LEU A 69 -25.06 6.59 -2.01
C LEU A 69 -26.04 7.11 -0.94
N ASP A 70 -27.28 7.43 -1.31
CA ASP A 70 -28.26 7.94 -0.37
C ASP A 70 -28.65 6.86 0.65
N PHE A 71 -28.67 5.59 0.21
CA PHE A 71 -28.80 4.45 1.10
C PHE A 71 -27.66 4.38 2.12
N ILE A 72 -26.39 4.47 1.70
CA ILE A 72 -25.23 4.46 2.62
C ILE A 72 -25.30 5.58 3.66
N LEU A 73 -25.62 6.80 3.23
CA LEU A 73 -25.72 7.96 4.13
C LEU A 73 -26.82 7.75 5.17
N PHE A 74 -27.94 7.16 4.77
CA PHE A 74 -29.03 6.78 5.67
C PHE A 74 -28.59 5.74 6.71
N LEU A 75 -27.91 4.67 6.28
CA LEU A 75 -27.47 3.59 7.16
C LEU A 75 -26.53 4.06 8.27
N CYS A 76 -25.70 5.06 7.99
CA CYS A 76 -24.69 5.58 8.91
C CYS A 76 -25.24 6.51 10.01
N ALA A 77 -26.57 6.59 10.18
CA ALA A 77 -27.25 7.27 11.29
C ALA A 77 -26.83 8.74 11.53
N GLY A 78 -26.45 9.45 10.45
CA GLY A 78 -26.00 10.84 10.47
C GLY A 78 -24.56 11.04 10.96
N LEU A 79 -23.73 9.98 10.99
CA LEU A 79 -22.30 10.07 11.33
C LEU A 79 -21.42 10.49 10.16
N VAL A 80 -21.94 10.38 8.94
CA VAL A 80 -21.20 10.64 7.70
C VAL A 80 -21.93 11.67 6.84
N VAL A 81 -21.15 12.42 6.06
CA VAL A 81 -21.63 13.41 5.08
C VAL A 81 -20.78 13.35 3.82
N VAL A 82 -21.38 13.72 2.70
CA VAL A 82 -20.66 13.96 1.45
C VAL A 82 -19.93 15.31 1.53
N THR A 83 -18.70 15.37 1.05
CA THR A 83 -17.92 16.61 0.98
C THR A 83 -18.57 17.64 0.05
N GLY A 84 -18.29 18.93 0.24
CA GLY A 84 -18.95 19.99 -0.52
C GLY A 84 -18.69 19.95 -2.04
N ASP A 85 -17.53 19.41 -2.43
CA ASP A 85 -17.13 19.14 -3.82
C ASP A 85 -17.68 17.80 -4.36
N ARG A 86 -18.41 17.04 -3.53
CA ARG A 86 -19.01 15.74 -3.84
C ARG A 86 -18.02 14.66 -4.28
N THR A 87 -16.76 14.76 -3.85
CA THR A 87 -15.70 13.82 -4.21
C THR A 87 -15.58 12.66 -3.23
N ALA A 88 -15.91 12.87 -1.95
CA ALA A 88 -15.67 11.90 -0.88
C ALA A 88 -16.79 11.88 0.17
N ILE A 89 -16.82 10.81 0.98
CA ILE A 89 -17.61 10.74 2.22
C ILE A 89 -16.67 10.92 3.41
N ARG A 90 -17.08 11.72 4.39
CA ARG A 90 -16.32 11.94 5.63
C ARG A 90 -17.21 11.91 6.87
N LEU A 91 -16.59 11.80 8.03
CA LEU A 91 -17.28 12.02 9.30
C LEU A 91 -17.79 13.47 9.40
N VAL A 92 -18.97 13.64 10.00
CA VAL A 92 -19.61 14.96 10.13
C VAL A 92 -18.76 15.91 10.97
N TYR A 93 -18.25 15.42 12.10
CA TYR A 93 -17.53 16.22 13.10
C TYR A 93 -16.14 15.64 13.36
N TYR A 94 -15.16 16.51 13.62
CA TYR A 94 -13.82 16.07 14.02
C TYR A 94 -13.84 15.28 15.34
N THR A 95 -14.74 15.64 16.25
CA THR A 95 -14.95 14.92 17.52
C THR A 95 -15.43 13.48 17.31
N THR A 96 -16.05 13.18 16.16
CA THR A 96 -16.40 11.81 15.78
C THR A 96 -15.15 10.99 15.46
N GLN A 97 -14.14 11.59 14.82
CA GLN A 97 -12.87 10.93 14.54
C GLN A 97 -12.14 10.57 15.84
N GLU A 98 -11.99 11.53 16.76
CA GLU A 98 -11.35 11.29 18.07
C GLU A 98 -12.05 10.18 18.87
N TYR A 99 -13.39 10.15 18.82
CA TYR A 99 -14.18 9.10 19.45
C TYR A 99 -13.85 7.71 18.87
N PHE A 100 -13.80 7.57 17.54
CA PHE A 100 -13.50 6.30 16.90
C PHE A 100 -12.04 5.89 17.05
N GLU A 101 -11.09 6.82 17.07
CA GLU A 101 -9.69 6.51 17.39
C GLU A 101 -9.55 5.89 18.78
N ARG A 102 -10.28 6.42 19.78
CA ARG A 102 -10.33 5.86 21.14
C ARG A 102 -11.08 4.54 21.25
N THR A 103 -12.05 4.29 20.36
CA THR A 103 -12.98 3.14 20.48
C THR A 103 -12.85 2.13 19.33
N SER A 104 -11.82 2.26 18.49
CA SER A 104 -11.65 1.46 17.28
C SER A 104 -11.66 -0.04 17.55
N SER A 105 -10.96 -0.51 18.58
CA SER A 105 -10.93 -1.94 18.95
C SER A 105 -12.29 -2.51 19.38
N ARG A 106 -13.20 -1.67 19.88
CA ARG A 106 -14.57 -2.08 20.24
C ARG A 106 -15.45 -2.23 19.00
N TRP A 107 -15.30 -1.34 18.03
CA TRP A 107 -16.21 -1.25 16.88
C TRP A 107 -15.68 -1.99 15.64
N PHE A 108 -14.36 -2.08 15.48
CA PHE A 108 -13.65 -2.61 14.32
C PHE A 108 -12.48 -3.54 14.74
N PRO A 109 -12.75 -4.64 15.48
CA PRO A 109 -11.70 -5.51 16.01
C PRO A 109 -10.83 -6.16 14.92
N ASP A 110 -11.38 -6.42 13.74
CA ASP A 110 -10.71 -7.10 12.62
C ASP A 110 -10.31 -6.14 11.49
N VAL A 111 -10.16 -4.84 11.76
CA VAL A 111 -9.96 -3.80 10.73
C VAL A 111 -8.83 -4.12 9.74
N ASN A 112 -7.66 -4.50 10.24
CA ASN A 112 -6.51 -4.83 9.40
C ASN A 112 -6.80 -6.02 8.50
N LYS A 113 -7.44 -7.06 9.05
CA LYS A 113 -7.82 -8.24 8.30
C LYS A 113 -8.81 -7.91 7.19
N THR A 114 -9.88 -7.18 7.49
CA THR A 114 -10.88 -6.76 6.51
C THR A 114 -10.24 -5.93 5.40
N MET A 115 -9.51 -4.87 5.73
CA MET A 115 -8.92 -3.98 4.73
C MET A 115 -7.86 -4.68 3.87
N ALA A 116 -7.03 -5.54 4.47
CA ALA A 116 -6.04 -6.32 3.72
C ALA A 116 -6.73 -7.30 2.77
N ALA A 117 -7.73 -8.03 3.25
CA ALA A 117 -8.47 -8.98 2.44
C ALA A 117 -9.17 -8.30 1.27
N THR A 118 -9.91 -7.22 1.51
CA THR A 118 -10.56 -6.43 0.46
C THR A 118 -9.56 -5.94 -0.58
N CYS A 119 -8.45 -5.31 -0.17
CA CYS A 119 -7.45 -4.82 -1.12
C CYS A 119 -6.81 -5.97 -1.93
N LEU A 120 -6.43 -7.07 -1.27
CA LEU A 120 -5.75 -8.19 -1.92
C LEU A 120 -6.69 -8.98 -2.85
N THR A 121 -7.94 -9.18 -2.45
CA THR A 121 -8.96 -9.79 -3.30
C THR A 121 -9.23 -8.92 -4.52
N TYR A 122 -9.41 -7.61 -4.34
CA TYR A 122 -9.60 -6.68 -5.45
C TYR A 122 -8.41 -6.72 -6.43
N LEU A 123 -7.17 -6.61 -5.94
CA LEU A 123 -5.97 -6.72 -6.78
C LEU A 123 -5.82 -8.10 -7.45
N SER A 124 -6.56 -9.09 -6.97
CA SER A 124 -6.55 -10.46 -7.47
C SER A 124 -7.68 -10.78 -8.44
N PHE A 125 -8.47 -9.81 -8.87
CA PHE A 125 -9.51 -10.04 -9.89
C PHE A 125 -8.93 -10.50 -11.23
N GLU A 126 -9.73 -11.29 -11.97
CA GLU A 126 -9.38 -11.82 -13.28
C GLU A 126 -9.19 -10.73 -14.34
N ALA A 127 -9.86 -9.58 -14.18
CA ALA A 127 -9.66 -8.39 -15.01
C ALA A 127 -8.18 -7.93 -15.06
N PHE A 128 -7.40 -8.21 -14.02
CA PHE A 128 -6.00 -7.82 -13.92
C PHE A 128 -5.02 -8.91 -14.39
N GLN A 129 -5.52 -10.04 -14.89
CA GLN A 129 -4.69 -11.13 -15.42
C GLN A 129 -3.94 -10.72 -16.70
N SER A 130 -4.40 -9.66 -17.38
CA SER A 130 -3.72 -9.03 -18.52
C SER A 130 -2.36 -8.39 -18.14
N GLY A 131 -2.14 -8.09 -16.86
CA GLY A 131 -0.90 -7.49 -16.38
C GLY A 131 -0.80 -6.00 -16.63
N ILE A 132 0.33 -5.54 -17.18
CA ILE A 132 0.58 -4.13 -17.47
C ILE A 132 -0.31 -3.62 -18.61
N CYS A 133 -0.83 -2.40 -18.48
CA CYS A 133 -1.42 -1.66 -19.59
C CYS A 133 -0.31 -1.08 -20.46
N LEU A 134 -0.43 -1.16 -21.79
CA LEU A 134 0.62 -0.75 -22.72
C LEU A 134 0.47 0.70 -23.19
N THR A 135 -0.72 1.27 -23.04
CA THR A 135 -1.00 2.66 -23.40
C THR A 135 -1.65 3.42 -22.23
N ASP A 136 -1.50 4.75 -22.23
CA ASP A 136 -2.16 5.60 -21.23
C ASP A 136 -3.68 5.40 -21.26
N SER A 137 -4.28 5.24 -22.45
CA SER A 137 -5.73 5.02 -22.60
C SER A 137 -6.20 3.71 -21.98
N GLU A 138 -5.45 2.61 -22.16
CA GLU A 138 -5.77 1.33 -21.51
C GLU A 138 -5.66 1.43 -19.99
N PHE A 139 -4.62 2.12 -19.51
CA PHE A 139 -4.40 2.31 -18.08
C PHE A 139 -5.50 3.19 -17.47
N GLU A 140 -5.86 4.28 -18.11
CA GLU A 140 -6.96 5.16 -17.68
C GLU A 140 -8.29 4.44 -17.69
N ALA A 141 -8.59 3.65 -18.74
CA ALA A 141 -9.80 2.83 -18.77
C ALA A 141 -9.85 1.81 -17.61
N ARG A 142 -8.70 1.22 -17.24
CA ARG A 142 -8.63 0.36 -16.04
C ARG A 142 -8.96 1.16 -14.77
N LEU A 143 -8.40 2.35 -14.61
CA LEU A 143 -8.64 3.16 -13.40
C LEU A 143 -10.07 3.68 -13.33
N ASP A 144 -10.70 3.97 -14.46
CA ASP A 144 -12.10 4.40 -14.53
C ASP A 144 -13.05 3.26 -14.20
N ASN A 145 -12.78 2.05 -14.70
CA ASN A 145 -13.59 0.85 -14.40
C ASN A 145 -13.32 0.29 -13.00
N TYR A 146 -12.11 0.48 -12.47
CA TYR A 146 -11.67 -0.03 -11.17
C TYR A 146 -11.07 1.10 -10.31
N PRO A 147 -11.87 2.08 -9.86
CA PRO A 147 -11.42 3.26 -9.13
C PRO A 147 -10.63 2.92 -7.86
N PHE A 148 -10.95 1.81 -7.19
CA PHE A 148 -10.26 1.36 -5.97
C PHE A 148 -8.86 0.76 -6.24
N TYR A 149 -8.51 0.46 -7.49
CA TYR A 149 -7.28 -0.26 -7.85
C TYR A 149 -6.01 0.43 -7.35
N CYS A 150 -5.88 1.73 -7.60
CA CYS A 150 -4.72 2.52 -7.17
C CYS A 150 -4.60 2.59 -5.64
N TYR A 151 -5.72 2.69 -4.93
CA TYR A 151 -5.71 2.68 -3.46
C TYR A 151 -5.25 1.32 -2.95
N ALA A 152 -5.86 0.24 -3.45
CA ALA A 152 -5.55 -1.12 -3.04
C ALA A 152 -4.06 -1.43 -3.26
N ALA A 153 -3.53 -1.14 -4.45
CA ALA A 153 -2.13 -1.36 -4.83
C ALA A 153 -1.14 -0.69 -3.87
N LYS A 154 -1.43 0.54 -3.44
CA LYS A 154 -0.55 1.35 -2.58
C LYS A 154 -0.65 1.01 -1.10
N ASN A 155 -1.76 0.44 -0.64
CA ASN A 155 -2.08 0.39 0.79
C ASN A 155 -2.29 -1.02 1.37
N TRP A 156 -2.48 -2.07 0.55
CA TRP A 156 -2.75 -3.41 1.06
C TRP A 156 -1.73 -3.88 2.11
N ALA A 157 -0.44 -3.64 1.86
CA ALA A 157 0.64 -4.07 2.75
C ALA A 157 0.62 -3.40 4.13
N HIS A 158 0.01 -2.22 4.27
CA HIS A 158 -0.13 -1.55 5.57
C HIS A 158 -1.20 -2.23 6.44
N HIS A 159 -2.12 -2.95 5.82
CA HIS A 159 -3.22 -3.63 6.48
C HIS A 159 -2.92 -5.11 6.75
N VAL A 160 -1.96 -5.70 6.04
CA VAL A 160 -1.57 -7.10 6.26
C VAL A 160 -1.14 -7.26 7.72
N SER A 161 -1.82 -8.19 8.39
CA SER A 161 -1.54 -8.52 9.78
C SER A 161 -0.71 -9.81 9.84
N GLY A 162 -0.23 -10.18 11.03
CA GLY A 162 0.47 -11.44 11.24
C GLY A 162 -0.42 -12.69 11.12
N ASP A 163 -1.70 -12.54 10.77
CA ASP A 163 -2.65 -13.65 10.64
C ASP A 163 -2.46 -14.45 9.34
N THR A 164 -2.72 -15.74 9.40
CA THR A 164 -2.49 -16.66 8.27
C THR A 164 -3.36 -16.34 7.05
N ALA A 165 -4.60 -15.89 7.24
CA ALA A 165 -5.52 -15.70 6.11
C ALA A 165 -5.09 -14.52 5.21
N THR A 166 -4.67 -13.39 5.80
CA THR A 166 -4.16 -12.27 5.01
C THR A 166 -2.78 -12.56 4.41
N GLN A 167 -1.95 -13.34 5.10
CA GLN A 167 -0.68 -13.82 4.55
C GLN A 167 -0.88 -14.73 3.33
N ASP A 168 -1.83 -15.66 3.37
CA ASP A 168 -2.13 -16.55 2.24
C ASP A 168 -2.64 -15.77 1.02
N LEU A 169 -3.52 -14.78 1.23
CA LEU A 169 -3.98 -13.88 0.17
C LEU A 169 -2.81 -13.10 -0.44
N ALA A 170 -1.94 -12.54 0.40
CA ALA A 170 -0.76 -11.80 -0.05
C ALA A 170 0.17 -12.70 -0.87
N MET A 171 0.42 -13.92 -0.39
CA MET A 171 1.27 -14.90 -1.08
C MET A 171 0.69 -15.32 -2.43
N ASN A 172 -0.63 -15.54 -2.52
CA ASN A 172 -1.30 -15.86 -3.78
C ASN A 172 -1.20 -14.71 -4.79
N PHE A 173 -1.43 -13.48 -4.34
CA PHE A 173 -1.26 -12.28 -5.17
C PHE A 173 0.19 -12.14 -5.67
N LEU A 174 1.18 -12.24 -4.77
CA LEU A 174 2.61 -12.07 -5.10
C LEU A 174 3.16 -13.16 -6.04
N ARG A 175 2.50 -14.32 -6.11
CA ARG A 175 2.84 -15.42 -7.02
C ARG A 175 2.29 -15.22 -8.44
N SER A 176 1.49 -14.20 -8.71
CA SER A 176 0.98 -13.87 -10.04
C SER A 176 1.79 -12.71 -10.66
N PRO A 177 2.75 -12.97 -11.56
CA PRO A 177 3.50 -11.92 -12.24
C PRO A 177 2.65 -10.83 -12.89
N PRO A 178 1.57 -11.13 -13.66
CA PRO A 178 0.77 -10.06 -14.27
C PRO A 178 0.12 -9.16 -13.21
N LYS A 179 -0.48 -9.74 -12.17
CA LYS A 179 -1.16 -8.98 -11.11
C LYS A 179 -0.18 -8.11 -10.31
N VAL A 180 1.01 -8.64 -10.01
CA VAL A 180 2.11 -7.88 -9.39
C VAL A 180 2.56 -6.73 -10.28
N GLN A 181 2.85 -6.98 -11.55
CA GLN A 181 3.34 -5.94 -12.47
C GLN A 181 2.28 -4.85 -12.73
N GLY A 182 1.01 -5.21 -12.87
CA GLY A 182 -0.09 -4.24 -12.99
C GLY A 182 -0.25 -3.38 -11.73
N SER A 183 -0.11 -3.98 -10.54
CA SER A 183 -0.13 -3.24 -9.27
C SER A 183 1.08 -2.30 -9.13
N VAL A 184 2.26 -2.74 -9.54
CA VAL A 184 3.46 -1.90 -9.61
C VAL A 184 3.26 -0.72 -10.56
N GLN A 185 2.64 -0.95 -11.72
CA GLN A 185 2.25 0.13 -12.62
C GLN A 185 1.36 1.15 -11.90
N ALA A 186 0.34 0.72 -11.13
CA ALA A 186 -0.51 1.62 -10.35
C ALA A 186 0.22 2.35 -9.21
N ILE A 187 1.27 1.75 -8.63
CA ILE A 187 2.09 2.38 -7.60
C ILE A 187 2.93 3.52 -8.19
N PHE A 188 3.59 3.29 -9.33
CA PHE A 188 4.62 4.18 -9.87
C PHE A 188 4.16 5.09 -11.02
N ALA A 189 3.09 4.75 -11.75
CA ALA A 189 2.59 5.58 -12.84
C ALA A 189 1.93 6.84 -12.28
N ILE A 190 2.69 7.94 -12.25
CA ILE A 190 2.22 9.24 -11.78
C ILE A 190 1.99 10.14 -12.99
N LYS A 191 0.74 10.46 -13.29
CA LYS A 191 0.38 11.42 -14.34
C LYS A 191 0.77 12.83 -13.89
N ALA A 192 1.79 13.40 -14.51
CA ALA A 192 2.20 14.79 -14.28
C ALA A 192 1.84 15.67 -15.50
N PRO A 193 1.62 16.99 -15.31
CA PRO A 193 1.29 17.90 -16.42
C PRO A 193 2.36 17.96 -17.52
N SER A 194 3.61 17.63 -17.20
CA SER A 194 4.75 17.60 -18.12
C SER A 194 4.80 16.34 -18.99
N ASN A 195 4.00 15.32 -18.70
CA ASN A 195 4.02 14.06 -19.45
C ASN A 195 3.47 14.29 -20.86
N LYS A 196 4.28 13.96 -21.88
CA LYS A 196 3.90 14.06 -23.30
C LYS A 196 3.23 12.77 -23.80
N GLY A 197 2.48 12.09 -22.92
CA GLY A 197 2.00 10.71 -23.10
C GLY A 197 2.97 9.66 -22.55
N ASP A 198 2.51 8.41 -22.54
CA ASP A 198 3.19 7.20 -22.05
C ASP A 198 3.61 7.25 -20.58
N TYR A 199 2.87 7.97 -19.74
CA TYR A 199 3.17 7.99 -18.31
C TYR A 199 2.94 6.62 -17.66
N CYS A 200 2.02 5.80 -18.19
CA CYS A 200 1.77 4.45 -17.68
C CYS A 200 3.00 3.53 -17.85
N ARG A 201 3.92 3.87 -18.76
CA ARG A 201 5.16 3.11 -19.02
C ARG A 201 6.36 3.64 -18.25
N GLN A 202 6.23 4.78 -17.55
CA GLN A 202 7.30 5.34 -16.72
C GLN A 202 7.37 4.64 -15.36
N THR A 203 7.41 3.31 -15.36
CA THR A 203 7.40 2.48 -14.16
C THR A 203 8.49 1.42 -14.25
N PRO A 204 8.96 0.88 -13.11
CA PRO A 204 9.94 -0.20 -13.14
C PRO A 204 9.36 -1.47 -13.77
N GLU A 205 10.03 -2.00 -14.79
CA GLU A 205 9.62 -3.26 -15.44
C GLU A 205 10.23 -4.49 -14.75
N GLY A 206 9.59 -5.65 -14.90
CA GLY A 206 10.14 -6.92 -14.42
C GLY A 206 10.04 -7.15 -12.91
N PHE A 207 9.20 -6.39 -12.19
CA PHE A 207 8.95 -6.65 -10.77
C PHE A 207 8.40 -8.06 -10.55
N THR A 208 9.07 -8.81 -9.69
CA THR A 208 8.55 -10.07 -9.14
C THR A 208 7.85 -9.82 -7.81
N GLY A 209 7.13 -10.83 -7.30
CA GLY A 209 6.54 -10.76 -5.96
C GLY A 209 7.56 -10.46 -4.86
N LEU A 210 8.79 -10.98 -4.98
CA LEU A 210 9.87 -10.69 -4.02
C LEU A 210 10.33 -9.23 -4.09
N HIS A 211 10.41 -8.62 -5.28
CA HIS A 211 10.71 -7.20 -5.43
C HIS A 211 9.65 -6.32 -4.77
N LEU A 212 8.36 -6.63 -5.02
CA LEU A 212 7.26 -5.87 -4.43
C LEU A 212 7.21 -6.03 -2.90
N ALA A 213 7.37 -7.26 -2.38
CA ALA A 213 7.43 -7.51 -0.94
C ALA A 213 8.60 -6.78 -0.26
N ALA A 214 9.76 -6.72 -0.94
CA ALA A 214 10.92 -5.99 -0.47
C ALA A 214 10.69 -4.47 -0.44
N TYR A 215 10.12 -3.92 -1.52
CA TYR A 215 9.75 -2.50 -1.62
C TYR A 215 8.70 -2.08 -0.58
N LEU A 216 7.79 -3.00 -0.20
CA LEU A 216 6.73 -2.74 0.78
C LEU A 216 7.13 -3.08 2.23
N GLY A 217 8.32 -3.63 2.45
CA GLY A 217 8.84 -3.90 3.80
C GLY A 217 8.24 -5.14 4.48
N LEU A 218 7.71 -6.09 3.72
CA LEU A 218 6.97 -7.24 4.25
C LEU A 218 7.91 -8.36 4.72
N ALA A 219 8.59 -8.14 5.84
CA ALA A 219 9.66 -9.00 6.36
C ALA A 219 9.33 -10.50 6.43
N ASP A 220 8.16 -10.87 6.97
CA ASP A 220 7.78 -12.29 7.12
C ASP A 220 7.49 -12.95 5.76
N ILE A 221 6.87 -12.22 4.85
CA ILE A 221 6.64 -12.68 3.47
C ILE A 221 7.97 -12.80 2.73
N VAL A 222 8.89 -11.85 2.89
CA VAL A 222 10.23 -11.92 2.30
C VAL A 222 10.98 -13.16 2.80
N ARG A 223 10.99 -13.43 4.11
CA ARG A 223 11.59 -14.66 4.67
C ARG A 223 10.98 -15.91 4.05
N TYR A 224 9.66 -15.95 3.94
CA TYR A 224 8.97 -17.09 3.35
C TYR A 224 9.34 -17.27 1.87
N LEU A 225 9.35 -16.19 1.08
CA LEU A 225 9.65 -16.22 -0.35
C LEU A 225 11.10 -16.65 -0.63
N ILE A 226 12.08 -16.16 0.14
CA ILE A 226 13.49 -16.57 0.01
C ILE A 226 13.64 -18.08 0.28
N ASN A 227 12.94 -18.62 1.26
CA ASN A 227 13.06 -20.03 1.67
C ASN A 227 12.29 -21.01 0.77
N THR A 228 11.36 -20.52 -0.05
CA THR A 228 10.45 -21.38 -0.85
C THR A 228 10.66 -21.26 -2.35
N SER A 229 11.52 -20.36 -2.82
CA SER A 229 11.76 -20.11 -4.24
C SER A 229 13.12 -20.68 -4.68
N ASP A 230 13.13 -21.73 -5.51
CA ASP A 230 14.31 -22.17 -6.28
C ASP A 230 14.53 -21.20 -7.49
N PRO A 231 15.78 -20.90 -7.90
CA PRO A 231 16.20 -19.63 -8.55
C PRO A 231 15.89 -19.54 -10.07
N PRO A 232 16.00 -18.35 -10.70
CA PRO A 232 16.75 -17.18 -10.25
C PRO A 232 15.89 -15.96 -9.92
N LEU A 233 16.37 -15.25 -8.90
CA LEU A 233 16.58 -13.81 -8.84
C LEU A 233 16.75 -13.17 -10.23
N GLN A 234 15.68 -13.12 -11.02
CA GLN A 234 15.67 -12.33 -12.23
C GLN A 234 15.60 -10.89 -11.81
N THR A 235 16.65 -10.16 -12.12
CA THR A 235 16.74 -8.74 -11.97
C THR A 235 15.59 -8.09 -12.77
N THR A 236 15.05 -6.99 -12.24
CA THR A 236 14.10 -6.14 -12.98
C THR A 236 14.75 -5.64 -14.28
N ALA A 237 14.01 -5.07 -15.23
CA ALA A 237 14.67 -4.45 -16.40
C ALA A 237 15.58 -3.26 -16.02
N SER A 238 15.37 -2.71 -14.81
CA SER A 238 16.29 -1.74 -14.18
C SER A 238 17.51 -2.37 -13.51
N ASP A 239 17.69 -3.68 -13.65
CA ASP A 239 18.60 -4.58 -12.95
C ASP A 239 18.63 -4.47 -11.42
N ARG A 240 17.74 -3.66 -10.82
CA ARG A 240 17.68 -3.49 -9.37
C ARG A 240 17.15 -4.74 -8.69
N SER A 241 17.94 -5.30 -7.78
CA SER A 241 17.60 -6.47 -6.99
C SER A 241 16.57 -6.16 -5.89
N PRO A 242 15.91 -7.17 -5.30
CA PRO A 242 15.00 -6.98 -4.17
C PRO A 242 15.68 -6.28 -2.98
N LEU A 243 16.96 -6.58 -2.72
CA LEU A 243 17.77 -5.89 -1.71
C LEU A 243 17.89 -4.40 -2.02
N GLY A 244 18.17 -4.04 -3.27
CA GLY A 244 18.23 -2.64 -3.70
C GLY A 244 16.90 -1.89 -3.51
N TRP A 245 15.77 -2.54 -3.79
CA TRP A 245 14.44 -1.94 -3.54
C TRP A 245 14.11 -1.77 -2.05
N ALA A 246 14.47 -2.75 -1.21
CA ALA A 246 14.32 -2.61 0.24
C ALA A 246 15.19 -1.47 0.80
N ALA A 247 16.42 -1.34 0.29
CA ALA A 247 17.33 -0.27 0.69
C ALA A 247 16.82 1.12 0.25
N TYR A 248 16.36 1.23 -1.00
CA TYR A 248 15.72 2.43 -1.54
C TYR A 248 14.49 2.87 -0.70
N ALA A 249 13.66 1.90 -0.30
CA ALA A 249 12.44 2.14 0.47
C ALA A 249 12.68 2.31 1.99
N GLY A 250 13.90 2.05 2.49
CA GLY A 250 14.24 2.25 3.90
C GLY A 250 13.90 1.10 4.84
N HIS A 251 13.65 -0.10 4.30
CA HIS A 251 13.22 -1.25 5.09
C HIS A 251 14.40 -2.03 5.67
N ALA A 252 15.05 -1.46 6.70
CA ALA A 252 16.23 -2.05 7.34
C ALA A 252 16.03 -3.51 7.78
N SER A 253 14.88 -3.88 8.33
CA SER A 253 14.60 -5.27 8.72
C SER A 253 14.59 -6.24 7.53
N VAL A 254 14.16 -5.78 6.35
CA VAL A 254 14.17 -6.57 5.12
C VAL A 254 15.57 -6.64 4.53
N VAL A 255 16.33 -5.53 4.58
CA VAL A 255 17.75 -5.51 4.21
C VAL A 255 18.55 -6.52 5.04
N ASP A 256 18.34 -6.54 6.36
CA ASP A 256 18.99 -7.49 7.28
C ASP A 256 18.69 -8.96 6.91
N ILE A 257 17.42 -9.26 6.57
CA ILE A 257 17.03 -10.58 6.09
C ILE A 257 17.81 -10.96 4.82
N PHE A 258 17.86 -10.07 3.83
CA PHE A 258 18.57 -10.36 2.57
C PHE A 258 20.07 -10.61 2.80
N LEU A 259 20.74 -9.75 3.58
CA LEU A 259 22.17 -9.91 3.88
C LEU A 259 22.44 -11.19 4.67
N GLY A 260 21.59 -11.50 5.66
CA GLY A 260 21.64 -12.76 6.41
C GLY A 260 21.37 -14.01 5.56
N SER A 261 20.66 -13.86 4.43
CA SER A 261 20.39 -14.92 3.45
C SER A 261 21.43 -15.00 2.32
N GLY A 262 22.54 -14.24 2.39
CA GLY A 262 23.66 -14.35 1.46
C GLY A 262 23.57 -13.47 0.21
N TYR A 263 22.64 -12.51 0.15
CA TYR A 263 22.61 -11.51 -0.92
C TYR A 263 23.81 -10.58 -0.78
N HIS A 264 24.36 -10.13 -1.91
CA HIS A 264 25.60 -9.37 -1.90
C HIS A 264 25.32 -7.86 -1.71
N PRO A 265 25.91 -7.19 -0.71
CA PRO A 265 25.61 -5.79 -0.40
C PRO A 265 26.10 -4.79 -1.47
N TYR A 266 26.93 -5.24 -2.40
CA TYR A 266 27.48 -4.44 -3.51
C TYR A 266 26.86 -4.78 -4.87
N GLU A 267 25.73 -5.48 -4.91
CA GLU A 267 24.94 -5.61 -6.16
C GLU A 267 24.60 -4.23 -6.70
N VAL A 268 24.62 -4.07 -8.03
CA VAL A 268 24.35 -2.79 -8.67
C VAL A 268 23.14 -2.88 -9.59
N ASP A 269 22.34 -1.81 -9.63
CA ASP A 269 21.27 -1.68 -10.62
C ASP A 269 21.81 -1.26 -12.01
N ALA A 270 20.95 -1.08 -13.01
CA ALA A 270 21.34 -0.74 -14.38
C ALA A 270 22.05 0.62 -14.50
N ASN A 271 21.91 1.49 -13.49
CA ASN A 271 22.64 2.75 -13.37
C ASN A 271 23.89 2.59 -12.47
N GLY A 272 24.27 1.36 -12.16
CA GLY A 272 25.39 1.00 -11.32
C GLY A 272 25.30 1.42 -9.86
N ARG A 273 24.09 1.70 -9.34
CA ARG A 273 23.89 2.11 -7.95
C ARG A 273 23.83 0.91 -7.02
N THR A 274 24.61 0.95 -5.95
CA THR A 274 24.59 -0.05 -4.87
C THR A 274 23.39 0.17 -3.93
N PRO A 275 22.99 -0.82 -3.11
CA PRO A 275 22.04 -0.63 -2.01
C PRO A 275 22.35 0.58 -1.12
N MET A 276 23.64 0.83 -0.84
CA MET A 276 24.05 1.99 -0.05
C MET A 276 23.83 3.31 -0.78
N SER A 277 24.19 3.40 -2.07
CA SER A 277 23.89 4.57 -2.91
C SER A 277 22.39 4.84 -2.97
N LEU A 278 21.57 3.79 -3.17
CA LEU A 278 20.11 3.90 -3.18
C LEU A 278 19.55 4.41 -1.85
N ALA A 279 20.06 3.89 -0.72
CA ALA A 279 19.67 4.33 0.62
C ALA A 279 20.07 5.79 0.87
N ALA A 280 21.29 6.19 0.48
CA ALA A 280 21.79 7.55 0.63
C ALA A 280 21.00 8.56 -0.21
N CYS A 281 20.73 8.24 -1.48
CA CYS A 281 19.89 9.02 -2.38
C CYS A 281 18.46 9.24 -1.85
N LYS A 282 17.98 8.35 -0.97
CA LYS A 282 16.65 8.43 -0.33
C LYS A 282 16.67 8.81 1.15
N GLY A 283 17.83 9.13 1.70
CA GLY A 283 17.96 9.56 3.08
C GLY A 283 17.69 8.48 4.12
N GLN A 284 17.82 7.21 3.75
CA GLN A 284 17.46 6.05 4.57
C GLN A 284 18.57 5.72 5.58
N ALA A 285 18.76 6.60 6.57
CA ALA A 285 19.85 6.51 7.55
C ALA A 285 19.90 5.16 8.31
N SER A 286 18.74 4.56 8.62
CA SER A 286 18.69 3.25 9.28
C SER A 286 19.28 2.13 8.44
N VAL A 287 19.06 2.15 7.12
CA VAL A 287 19.64 1.19 6.18
C VAL A 287 21.13 1.43 6.01
N ILE A 288 21.57 2.69 5.96
CA ILE A 288 23.00 3.04 5.85
C ILE A 288 23.77 2.50 7.06
N VAL A 289 23.27 2.77 8.28
CA VAL A 289 23.88 2.28 9.53
C VAL A 289 23.95 0.74 9.52
N LEU A 290 22.90 0.07 9.06
CA LEU A 290 22.89 -1.38 8.93
C LEU A 290 23.96 -1.87 7.95
N LEU A 291 24.06 -1.28 6.75
CA LEU A 291 25.07 -1.67 5.76
C LEU A 291 26.50 -1.44 6.28
N ILE A 292 26.76 -0.34 6.98
CA ILE A 292 28.06 -0.09 7.65
C ILE A 292 28.35 -1.18 8.70
N SER A 293 27.34 -1.64 9.45
CA SER A 293 27.52 -2.74 10.41
C SER A 293 27.87 -4.07 9.76
N TYR A 294 27.49 -4.25 8.49
CA TYR A 294 27.90 -5.35 7.62
C TYR A 294 29.25 -5.12 6.92
N GLN A 295 30.03 -4.12 7.36
CA GLN A 295 31.35 -3.77 6.82
C GLN A 295 31.32 -3.32 5.35
N VAL A 296 30.20 -2.74 4.91
CA VAL A 296 30.12 -2.05 3.61
C VAL A 296 30.85 -0.71 3.71
N ASP A 297 31.80 -0.44 2.81
CA ASP A 297 32.55 0.83 2.82
C ASP A 297 31.62 2.00 2.44
N PRO A 298 31.39 2.97 3.35
CA PRO A 298 30.55 4.15 3.07
C PRO A 298 31.12 5.09 2.00
N SER A 299 32.40 4.91 1.65
CA SER A 299 33.11 5.71 0.66
C SER A 299 32.99 5.16 -0.75
N ASP A 300 32.51 3.92 -0.92
CA ASP A 300 32.46 3.26 -2.21
C ASP A 300 31.55 4.02 -3.17
N HIS A 301 32.14 4.46 -4.27
CA HIS A 301 31.44 5.16 -5.32
C HIS A 301 30.57 4.20 -6.13
N ASP A 302 29.41 4.68 -6.58
CA ASP A 302 28.70 4.00 -7.66
C ASP A 302 29.51 4.06 -8.97
N VAL A 303 29.03 3.38 -10.01
CA VAL A 303 29.75 3.33 -11.30
C VAL A 303 29.89 4.70 -11.97
N ASP A 304 29.07 5.67 -11.59
CA ASP A 304 29.11 7.06 -12.07
C ASP A 304 30.12 7.92 -11.27
N GLY A 305 30.81 7.33 -10.29
CA GLY A 305 31.81 7.98 -9.46
C GLY A 305 31.22 8.84 -8.34
N GLN A 306 29.91 8.74 -8.06
CA GLN A 306 29.26 9.48 -6.99
C GLN A 306 29.39 8.74 -5.67
N SER A 307 29.94 9.41 -4.65
CA SER A 307 29.92 8.85 -3.29
C SER A 307 28.51 8.90 -2.70
N PRO A 308 28.11 7.92 -1.87
CA PRO A 308 26.86 7.98 -1.11
C PRO A 308 26.70 9.29 -0.33
N LEU A 309 27.78 9.82 0.26
CA LEU A 309 27.76 11.07 1.02
C LEU A 309 27.33 12.27 0.16
N LEU A 310 27.91 12.41 -1.05
CA LEU A 310 27.53 13.46 -1.99
C LEU A 310 26.06 13.33 -2.43
N GLN A 311 25.57 12.11 -2.68
CA GLN A 311 24.16 11.89 -3.03
C GLN A 311 23.23 12.30 -1.89
N ALA A 312 23.52 11.91 -0.66
CA ALA A 312 22.73 12.31 0.51
C ALA A 312 22.75 13.84 0.70
N ALA A 313 23.92 14.48 0.54
CA ALA A 313 24.08 15.93 0.71
C ALA A 313 23.34 16.72 -0.39
N ASP A 314 23.45 16.30 -1.65
CA ASP A 314 22.78 16.94 -2.80
C ASP A 314 21.25 16.89 -2.67
N GLN A 315 20.72 15.79 -2.13
CA GLN A 315 19.29 15.63 -1.87
C GLN A 315 18.84 16.24 -0.53
N GLY A 316 19.75 16.84 0.25
CA GLY A 316 19.44 17.51 1.52
C GLY A 316 19.08 16.56 2.67
N HIS A 317 19.55 15.31 2.63
CA HIS A 317 19.25 14.28 3.63
C HIS A 317 20.22 14.35 4.82
N GLU A 318 20.02 15.35 5.69
CA GLU A 318 20.91 15.66 6.83
C GLU A 318 21.30 14.44 7.68
N GLU A 319 20.33 13.59 8.05
CA GLU A 319 20.57 12.42 8.87
C GLU A 319 21.43 11.36 8.15
N ALA A 320 21.20 11.15 6.85
CA ALA A 320 22.01 10.25 6.04
C ALA A 320 23.43 10.80 5.85
N THR A 321 23.58 12.10 5.60
CA THR A 321 24.88 12.79 5.51
C THR A 321 25.65 12.72 6.83
N ARG A 322 24.97 12.70 7.97
CA ARG A 322 25.61 12.62 9.29
C ARG A 322 26.19 11.25 9.61
N VAL A 323 25.55 10.18 9.12
CA VAL A 323 25.97 8.79 9.40
C VAL A 323 26.99 8.25 8.40
N LEU A 324 27.12 8.88 7.23
CA LEU A 324 28.16 8.62 6.21
C LEU A 324 29.41 9.45 6.51
#